data_AF-A0A2W2GVB2-F1
#
_entry.id   AF-A0A2W2GVB2-F1
#
_cell.length_a   1.000
_cell.length_b   1.000
_cell.length_c   1.000
_cell.angle_alpha   90.00
_cell.angle_beta   90.00
_cell.angle_gamma   90.00
#
_symmetry.space_group_name_H-M   'P 1'
#
loop_
_entity.id
_entity.type
_entity.pdbx_description
1 polymer ?
#
loop_
_entity_poly.entity_id
_entity_poly.type
_entity_poly.pdbx_seq_one_letter_code
_entity_poly.pdbx_strand_id
1 'polypeptide(L)' 'MGSWIEHAACRDADPELFFPIGAVPSPEQLKAARRVCADCPVHGPCLRFAVESGQSGGIW' A
#
# COMPACT_ATOMS: atom_id res chain seq x y z
N MET A 1 -13.34 14.51 -6.93
CA MET A 1 -12.77 13.25 -6.42
C MET A 1 -11.73 13.60 -5.36
N GLY A 2 -12.18 13.98 -4.16
CA GLY A 2 -11.29 14.24 -3.01
C GLY A 2 -10.87 12.89 -2.48
N SER A 3 -9.67 12.48 -2.91
CA SER A 3 -9.27 11.09 -3.03
C SER A 3 -8.95 10.54 -1.65
N TRP A 4 -9.63 9.49 -1.24
CA TRP A 4 -9.33 8.69 -0.04
C TRP A 4 -7.81 8.46 0.19
N ILE A 5 -6.99 8.52 -0.86
CA ILE A 5 -5.52 8.52 -0.82
C ILE A 5 -4.94 9.57 0.17
N GLU A 6 -5.56 10.73 0.33
CA GLU A 6 -5.08 11.77 1.28
C GLU A 6 -5.15 11.32 2.75
N HIS A 7 -5.99 10.33 3.04
CA HIS A 7 -6.17 9.73 4.37
C HIS A 7 -5.44 8.38 4.48
N ALA A 8 -4.61 8.01 3.51
CA ALA A 8 -3.89 6.76 3.52
C ALA A 8 -2.74 6.81 4.53
N ALA A 9 -2.74 5.88 5.48
CA ALA A 9 -1.69 5.75 6.50
C ALA A 9 -0.31 5.43 5.88
N CYS A 10 -0.29 4.81 4.69
CA CYS A 10 0.95 4.52 3.97
C CYS A 10 1.71 5.78 3.50
N ARG A 11 1.05 6.95 3.46
CA ARG A 11 1.70 8.22 3.10
C ARG A 11 2.75 8.66 4.11
N ASP A 12 2.56 8.31 5.37
CA ASP A 12 3.49 8.63 6.45
C ASP A 12 4.56 7.53 6.67
N ALA A 13 4.49 6.45 5.87
CA ALA A 13 5.42 5.34 5.89
C ALA A 13 6.43 5.45 4.73
N ASP A 14 7.52 4.68 4.83
CA ASP A 14 8.57 4.65 3.80
C ASP A 14 8.03 4.07 2.47
N PRO A 15 8.11 4.81 1.34
CA PRO A 15 7.67 4.32 0.03
C PRO A 15 8.33 3.01 -0.42
N GLU A 16 9.58 2.75 -0.02
CA GLU A 16 10.31 1.53 -0.38
C GLU A 16 9.70 0.28 0.26
N LEU A 17 8.85 0.43 1.30
CA LEU A 17 8.09 -0.69 1.88
C LEU A 17 6.99 -1.20 0.94
N PHE A 18 6.39 -0.30 0.15
CA PHE A 18 5.27 -0.62 -0.73
C PHE A 18 5.73 -0.82 -2.18
N PHE A 19 6.82 -0.16 -2.59
CA PHE A 19 7.37 -0.20 -3.94
C PHE A 19 8.90 -0.32 -3.93
N PRO A 20 9.46 -1.48 -3.56
CA PRO A 20 10.92 -1.67 -3.54
C PRO A 20 11.49 -1.62 -4.97
N ILE A 21 12.49 -0.76 -5.19
CA ILE A 21 13.18 -0.66 -6.48
C ILE A 21 14.34 -1.68 -6.49
N GLY A 22 14.33 -2.63 -7.42
CA GLY A 22 15.49 -3.49 -7.70
C GLY A 22 15.69 -4.69 -6.77
N ALA A 23 14.78 -4.95 -5.83
CA ALA A 23 14.84 -6.13 -4.96
C ALA A 23 13.45 -6.74 -4.73
N VAL A 24 13.40 -8.08 -4.59
CA VAL A 24 12.21 -8.77 -4.11
C VAL A 24 12.00 -8.39 -2.64
N PRO A 25 10.80 -7.94 -2.23
CA PRO A 25 10.55 -7.57 -0.84
C PRO A 25 10.83 -8.75 0.10
N SER A 26 11.59 -8.48 1.16
CA SER A 26 11.82 -9.47 2.22
C SER A 26 10.51 -9.78 2.97
N PRO A 27 10.40 -10.96 3.61
CA PRO A 27 9.25 -11.29 4.45
C PRO A 27 8.94 -10.24 5.52
N GLU A 28 9.98 -9.61 6.09
CA GLU A 28 9.83 -8.55 7.09
C GLU A 28 9.29 -7.25 6.49
N GLN A 29 9.74 -6.86 5.29
CA GLN A 29 9.16 -5.72 4.57
C GLN A 29 7.68 -5.97 4.24
N LEU A 30 7.35 -7.16 3.76
CA LEU A 30 5.97 -7.56 3.50
C LEU A 30 5.10 -7.49 4.77
N LYS A 31 5.64 -7.93 5.90
CA LYS A 31 4.95 -7.89 7.19
C LYS A 31 4.76 -6.45 7.69
N ALA A 32 5.77 -5.61 7.54
CA ALA A 32 5.71 -4.20 7.91
C ALA A 32 4.67 -3.45 7.08
N ALA A 33 4.70 -3.58 5.75
CA ALA A 33 3.72 -2.94 4.87
C ALA A 33 2.29 -3.44 5.12
N ARG A 34 2.10 -4.75 5.32
CA ARG A 34 0.78 -5.31 5.69
C ARG A 34 0.23 -4.75 6.99
N ARG A 35 1.09 -4.48 7.99
CA ARG A 35 0.66 -3.87 9.25
C ARG A 35 0.11 -2.46 9.03
N VAL A 36 0.76 -1.68 8.16
CA VAL A 36 0.26 -0.33 7.79
C VAL A 36 -1.07 -0.43 7.06
N CYS A 37 -1.21 -1.35 6.10
CA CYS A 37 -2.48 -1.54 5.38
C CYS A 37 -3.62 -1.98 6.31
N ALA A 38 -3.34 -2.82 7.32
CA ALA A 38 -4.34 -3.29 8.27
C ALA A 38 -4.92 -2.17 9.15
N ASP A 39 -4.10 -1.19 9.53
CA ASP A 39 -4.53 -0.04 10.34
C ASP A 39 -5.00 1.16 9.48
N CYS A 40 -4.97 1.03 8.15
CA CYS A 40 -5.28 2.12 7.22
C CYS A 40 -6.79 2.36 7.10
N PRO A 41 -7.30 3.59 7.37
CA PRO A 41 -8.74 3.89 7.32
C PRO A 41 -9.33 3.81 5.91
N VAL A 42 -8.48 3.77 4.88
CA VAL A 42 -8.87 3.73 3.47
C VAL A 42 -8.52 2.41 2.78
N HIS A 43 -8.29 1.35 3.55
CA HIS A 43 -8.03 0.01 3.02
C HIS A 43 -9.10 -0.45 2.00
N GLY A 44 -10.38 -0.22 2.30
CA GLY A 44 -11.50 -0.58 1.41
C GLY A 44 -11.46 0.06 0.01
N PRO A 45 -11.42 1.41 -0.11
CA PRO A 45 -11.28 2.06 -1.41
C PRO A 45 -9.91 1.82 -2.06
N CYS A 46 -8.83 1.62 -1.28
CA CYS A 46 -7.51 1.27 -1.81
C CYS A 46 -7.50 -0.08 -2.54
N LEU A 47 -8.02 -1.11 -1.88
CA LEU A 47 -8.15 -2.45 -2.47
C LEU A 47 -9.02 -2.42 -3.72
N ARG A 48 -10.13 -1.68 -3.69
CA ARG A 48 -11.01 -1.53 -4.85
C ARG A 48 -10.27 -0.91 -6.03
N PHE A 49 -9.53 0.17 -5.80
CA PHE A 49 -8.73 0.82 -6.82
C PHE A 49 -7.67 -0.10 -7.40
N ALA A 50 -6.95 -0.84 -6.55
CA ALA A 50 -5.91 -1.78 -6.99
C ALA A 50 -6.47 -2.87 -7.90
N VAL A 51 -7.64 -3.44 -7.54
CA VAL A 51 -8.34 -4.45 -8.34
C VAL A 51 -8.88 -3.88 -9.64
N GLU A 52 -9.57 -2.74 -9.59
CA GLU A 52 -10.20 -2.12 -10.77
C GLU A 52 -9.18 -1.61 -11.80
N SER A 53 -8.04 -1.09 -11.34
CA SER A 53 -6.98 -0.58 -12.21
C SER A 53 -5.94 -1.63 -12.60
N GLY A 54 -6.04 -2.86 -12.08
CA GLY A 54 -5.14 -3.96 -12.40
C GLY A 54 -3.70 -3.73 -11.91
N GLN A 55 -3.51 -3.10 -10.74
CA GLN A 55 -2.18 -2.93 -10.15
C GLN A 55 -1.60 -4.30 -9.80
N SER A 56 -0.56 -4.71 -10.53
CA SER A 56 0.14 -5.99 -10.33
C SER A 56 1.47 -5.84 -9.59
N GLY A 57 1.91 -4.60 -9.35
CA GLY A 57 3.14 -4.27 -8.63
C GLY A 57 2.85 -3.50 -7.34
N GLY A 58 3.54 -3.89 -6.26
CA GLY A 58 3.50 -3.23 -4.96
C GLY A 58 2.44 -3.78 -3.99
N ILE A 59 2.33 -3.12 -2.84
CA ILE A 59 1.38 -3.45 -1.77
C ILE A 59 0.36 -2.33 -1.66
N TRP A 60 -0.92 -2.69 -1.77
CA TRP A 60 -2.07 -1.79 -1.81
C TRP A 60 -3.07 -2.15 -0.70
#